data_AF-A0A3D2S6Z9-F1
#
_entry.id   AF-A0A3D2S6Z9-F1
#
_cell.length_a   1.000
_cell.length_b   1.000
_cell.length_c   1.000
_cell.angle_alpha   90.00
_cell.angle_beta   90.00
_cell.angle_gamma   90.00
#
_symmetry.space_group_name_H-M   'P 1'
#
loop_
_entity.id
_entity.type
_entity.pdbx_description
1 polymer ?
#
loop_
_entity_poly.entity_id
_entity_poly.type
_entity_poly.pdbx_seq_one_letter_code
_entity_poly.pdbx_strand_id
1 'polypeptide(L)'
;MKEVPNEQKKEFGQKVNELKTLAQERFDTLSAGFSSKGSEEKYTVDLTLPVAVNRAGGRHPITIVRDEIVGIMGRIGYVVAEGPEVEDDWHNFTALAMPE
;
A
#
# COMPACT_ATOMS: atom_id res chain seq x y z
N MET A 1 -58.81 16.13 3.89
CA MET A 1 -59.95 15.82 4.79
C MET A 1 -60.94 16.96 5.00
N LYS A 2 -60.66 18.20 4.53
CA LYS A 2 -61.53 19.37 4.74
C LYS A 2 -62.82 19.36 3.89
N GLU A 3 -62.87 18.55 2.82
CA GLU A 3 -63.97 18.53 1.83
C GLU A 3 -64.82 17.23 1.82
N VAL A 4 -64.60 16.27 2.71
CA VAL A 4 -65.34 14.99 2.72
C VAL A 4 -66.51 15.06 3.70
N PRO A 5 -67.74 14.62 3.34
CA PRO A 5 -68.89 14.57 4.27
C PRO A 5 -68.64 13.66 5.49
N ASN A 6 -69.17 14.03 6.66
CA ASN A 6 -68.84 13.38 7.95
C ASN A 6 -69.06 11.86 7.98
N GLU A 7 -70.08 11.33 7.30
CA GLU A 7 -70.37 9.89 7.24
C GLU A 7 -69.35 9.09 6.42
N GLN A 8 -68.76 9.71 5.39
CA GLN A 8 -67.81 9.05 4.49
C GLN A 8 -66.34 9.26 4.90
N LYS A 9 -66.08 10.14 5.87
CA LYS A 9 -64.73 10.43 6.38
C LYS A 9 -64.01 9.20 6.93
N LYS A 10 -64.75 8.26 7.53
CA LYS A 10 -64.18 7.03 8.12
C LYS A 10 -63.64 6.09 7.04
N GLU A 11 -64.46 5.79 6.03
CA GLU A 11 -64.12 4.88 4.94
C GLU A 11 -63.08 5.49 3.99
N PHE A 12 -63.19 6.79 3.71
CA PHE A 12 -62.19 7.53 2.95
C PHE A 12 -60.85 7.62 3.68
N GLY A 13 -60.85 7.83 5.00
CA GLY A 13 -59.64 7.84 5.82
C GLY A 13 -58.90 6.51 5.84
N GLN A 14 -59.63 5.39 5.85
CA GLN A 14 -59.05 4.04 5.73
C GLN A 14 -58.36 3.84 4.38
N LYS A 15 -59.04 4.14 3.26
CA LYS A 15 -58.47 4.01 1.91
C LYS A 15 -57.24 4.90 1.71
N VAL A 16 -57.22 6.10 2.28
CA VAL A 16 -56.07 7.01 2.22
C VAL A 16 -54.89 6.47 3.03
N ASN A 17 -55.14 5.89 4.21
CA ASN A 17 -54.08 5.28 5.01
C ASN A 17 -53.51 4.04 4.34
N GLU A 18 -54.35 3.18 3.74
CA GLU A 18 -53.89 2.03 2.96
C GLU A 18 -53.01 2.44 1.79
N LEU A 19 -53.43 3.44 1.01
CA LEU A 19 -52.64 3.98 -0.10
C LEU A 19 -51.32 4.58 0.39
N LYS A 20 -51.33 5.29 1.53
CA LYS A 20 -50.13 5.85 2.14
C LYS A 20 -49.15 4.77 2.55
N THR A 21 -49.61 3.70 3.21
CA THR A 21 -48.76 2.58 3.61
C THR A 21 -48.17 1.88 2.40
N LEU A 22 -48.98 1.60 1.37
CA LEU A 22 -48.52 0.95 0.14
C LEU A 22 -47.50 1.81 -0.63
N ALA A 23 -47.71 3.13 -0.67
CA ALA A 23 -46.76 4.06 -1.27
C ALA A 23 -45.43 4.10 -0.47
N GLN A 24 -45.51 4.09 0.86
CA GLN A 24 -44.34 4.07 1.74
C GLN A 24 -43.54 2.78 1.59
N GLU A 25 -44.19 1.62 1.61
CA GLU A 25 -43.53 0.31 1.43
C GLU A 25 -42.83 0.21 0.06
N ARG A 26 -43.47 0.70 -1.00
CA ARG A 26 -42.89 0.71 -2.35
C ARG A 26 -41.70 1.65 -2.44
N PHE A 27 -41.80 2.82 -1.81
CA PHE A 27 -40.70 3.78 -1.72
C PHE A 27 -39.52 3.21 -0.95
N ASP A 28 -39.76 2.60 0.21
CA ASP A 28 -38.71 2.02 1.06
C ASP A 28 -38.01 0.85 0.36
N THR A 29 -38.77 0.00 -0.33
CA THR A 29 -38.23 -1.13 -1.11
C THR A 29 -37.33 -0.63 -2.26
N LEU A 30 -37.77 0.39 -3.00
CA LEU A 30 -36.99 0.96 -4.08
C LEU A 30 -35.74 1.67 -3.54
N SER A 31 -35.88 2.47 -2.48
CA SER A 31 -34.79 3.21 -1.85
C SER A 31 -33.70 2.27 -1.28
N ALA A 32 -34.10 1.15 -0.69
CA ALA A 32 -33.19 0.09 -0.26
C ALA A 32 -32.43 -0.52 -1.45
N GLY A 33 -33.12 -0.79 -2.57
CA GLY A 33 -32.51 -1.34 -3.78
C GLY A 33 -31.57 -0.38 -4.52
N PHE A 34 -31.70 0.93 -4.33
CA PHE A 34 -30.76 1.94 -4.84
C PHE A 34 -29.56 2.13 -3.90
N SER A 35 -29.74 2.03 -2.58
CA SER A 35 -28.65 2.15 -1.60
C SER A 35 -27.62 1.00 -1.73
N SER A 36 -28.04 -0.19 -2.13
CA SER A 36 -27.14 -1.33 -2.39
C SER A 36 -26.53 -1.36 -3.78
N LYS A 37 -26.96 -0.48 -4.69
CA LYS A 37 -26.43 -0.33 -6.06
C LYS A 37 -25.48 0.85 -6.20
N GLY A 38 -25.23 1.58 -5.11
CA GLY A 38 -24.21 2.62 -5.05
C GLY A 38 -22.83 2.03 -5.27
N SER A 39 -22.31 2.23 -6.48
CA SER A 39 -20.88 2.23 -6.81
C SER A 39 -20.07 0.99 -6.41
N GLU A 40 -20.61 -0.21 -6.66
CA GLU A 40 -19.73 -1.32 -7.06
C GLU A 40 -19.59 -1.30 -8.58
N GLU A 41 -19.17 -0.16 -9.14
CA GLU A 41 -18.24 -0.27 -10.26
C GLU A 41 -17.02 -0.96 -9.68
N LYS A 42 -17.03 -2.30 -9.71
CA LYS A 42 -15.83 -3.11 -9.55
C LYS A 42 -14.95 -2.68 -10.70
N TYR A 43 -14.23 -1.58 -10.52
CA TYR A 43 -13.02 -1.35 -11.26
C TYR A 43 -12.20 -2.60 -10.99
N THR A 44 -12.12 -3.46 -12.00
CA THR A 44 -11.15 -4.54 -12.01
C THR A 44 -9.81 -3.85 -12.13
N VAL A 45 -9.32 -3.32 -11.01
CA VAL A 45 -8.02 -2.67 -10.92
C VAL A 45 -7.01 -3.80 -11.06
N ASP A 46 -6.18 -3.71 -12.09
CA ASP A 46 -5.09 -4.65 -12.29
C ASP A 46 -4.05 -4.45 -11.18
N LEU A 47 -4.07 -5.36 -10.20
CA LEU A 47 -3.16 -5.36 -9.07
C LEU A 47 -1.70 -5.67 -9.47
N THR A 48 -1.45 -6.05 -10.72
CA THR A 48 -0.09 -6.25 -11.27
C THR A 48 0.53 -4.98 -11.84
N LEU A 49 -0.22 -3.87 -11.87
CA LEU A 49 0.27 -2.60 -12.39
C LEU A 49 1.56 -2.17 -11.67
N PRO A 50 2.60 -1.78 -12.42
CA PRO A 50 3.84 -1.34 -11.84
C PRO A 50 3.62 -0.03 -11.06
N VAL A 51 3.95 -0.07 -9.77
CA VAL A 51 3.98 1.11 -8.92
C VAL A 51 5.28 1.89 -9.17
N ALA A 52 5.23 3.21 -9.04
CA ALA A 52 6.42 4.03 -8.98
C ALA A 52 7.21 3.70 -7.70
N VAL A 53 8.15 2.77 -7.81
CA VAL A 53 9.03 2.36 -6.71
C VAL A 53 10.30 3.21 -6.75
N ASN A 54 10.66 3.82 -5.63
CA ASN A 54 12.02 4.32 -5.46
C ASN A 54 12.96 3.12 -5.47
N ARG A 55 13.67 2.91 -6.58
CA ARG A 55 14.61 1.80 -6.70
C ARG A 55 15.77 2.02 -5.74
N ALA A 56 16.02 1.05 -4.88
CA ALA A 56 17.27 1.00 -4.13
C ALA A 56 18.46 0.97 -5.12
N GLY A 57 19.51 1.71 -4.80
CA GLY A 57 20.76 1.65 -5.55
C GLY A 57 21.44 0.27 -5.42
N GLY A 58 22.33 -0.04 -6.35
CA GLY A 58 23.19 -1.23 -6.28
C GLY A 58 24.49 -0.94 -5.54
N ARG A 59 25.06 -1.95 -4.87
CA ARG A 59 26.44 -1.87 -4.35
C ARG A 59 27.42 -2.07 -5.51
N HIS A 60 28.57 -1.39 -5.44
CA HIS A 60 29.62 -1.57 -6.44
C HIS A 60 30.20 -3.00 -6.37
N PRO A 61 30.49 -3.67 -7.50
CA PRO A 61 30.99 -5.04 -7.50
C PRO A 61 32.26 -5.25 -6.64
N ILE A 62 33.19 -4.30 -6.66
CA ILE A 62 34.39 -4.35 -5.81
C ILE A 62 34.04 -4.39 -4.31
N THR A 63 33.04 -3.63 -3.88
CA THR A 63 32.59 -3.65 -2.48
C THR A 63 32.01 -5.01 -2.11
N ILE A 64 31.25 -5.64 -3.02
CA ILE A 64 30.67 -6.97 -2.78
C ILE A 64 31.78 -8.01 -2.56
N VAL A 65 32.77 -8.03 -3.45
CA VAL A 65 33.90 -8.98 -3.37
C VAL A 65 34.78 -8.69 -2.16
N ARG A 66 35.07 -7.41 -1.86
CA ARG A 66 35.82 -7.01 -0.65
C ARG A 66 35.15 -7.55 0.61
N ASP A 67 33.84 -7.32 0.75
CA ASP A 67 33.10 -7.73 1.94
C ASP A 67 33.02 -9.26 2.07
N GLU A 68 32.94 -9.97 0.95
CA GLU A 68 32.99 -11.43 0.94
C GLU A 68 34.35 -11.95 1.45
N ILE A 69 35.46 -11.42 0.93
CA ILE A 69 36.82 -11.78 1.37
C ILE A 69 37.00 -11.48 2.86
N VAL A 70 36.60 -10.28 3.30
CA VAL A 70 36.66 -9.87 4.71
C VAL A 70 35.84 -10.82 5.58
N GLY A 71 34.63 -11.19 5.15
CA GLY A 71 33.77 -12.13 5.87
C GLY A 71 34.36 -13.54 5.99
N ILE A 72 35.05 -14.03 4.95
CA ILE A 72 35.74 -15.32 5.01
C ILE A 72 36.91 -15.26 5.99
N MET A 73 37.78 -14.26 5.88
CA MET A 73 38.96 -14.13 6.74
C MET A 73 38.57 -13.92 8.21
N GLY A 74 37.52 -13.13 8.48
CA GLY A 74 36.99 -12.92 9.83
C GLY A 74 36.52 -14.21 10.50
N ARG A 75 35.94 -15.15 9.75
CA ARG A 75 35.54 -16.47 10.29
C ARG A 75 36.73 -17.34 10.71
N ILE A 76 37.91 -17.08 10.15
CA ILE A 76 39.16 -17.80 10.47
C ILE A 76 39.92 -17.09 11.61
N GLY A 77 39.39 -15.97 12.13
CA GLY A 77 39.94 -15.24 13.28
C GLY A 77 40.84 -14.07 12.94
N TYR A 78 40.91 -13.67 11.67
CA TYR A 78 41.62 -12.46 11.26
C TYR A 78 40.82 -11.19 11.56
N VAL A 79 41.52 -10.08 11.75
CA VAL A 79 40.93 -8.74 11.94
C VAL A 79 41.25 -7.85 10.74
N VAL A 80 40.36 -6.92 10.44
CA VAL A 80 40.57 -5.94 9.37
C VAL A 80 41.44 -4.80 9.90
N ALA A 81 42.50 -4.48 9.17
CA ALA A 81 43.31 -3.28 9.37
C ALA A 81 43.27 -2.43 8.09
N GLU A 82 43.18 -1.11 8.25
CA GLU A 82 43.24 -0.14 7.16
C GLU A 82 44.48 0.75 7.37
N GLY A 83 45.05 1.23 6.27
CA GLY A 83 46.21 2.13 6.24
C GLY A 83 45.97 3.31 5.31
N PRO A 84 46.86 4.32 5.32
CA PRO A 84 46.74 5.46 4.42
C PRO A 84 46.97 5.05 2.95
N GLU A 85 46.37 5.79 2.02
CA GLU A 85 46.56 5.57 0.57
C GLU A 85 47.90 6.12 0.06
N VAL A 86 48.44 7.13 0.74
CA VAL A 86 49.75 7.71 0.46
C VAL A 86 50.69 7.29 1.58
N GLU A 87 51.75 6.56 1.21
CA GLU A 87 52.74 6.00 2.13
C GLU A 87 54.15 6.53 1.85
N ASP A 88 55.02 6.40 2.85
CA ASP A 88 56.45 6.69 2.69
C ASP A 88 57.22 5.48 2.13
N ASP A 89 58.46 5.72 1.70
CA ASP A 89 59.33 4.70 1.11
C ASP A 89 59.63 3.53 2.08
N TRP A 90 59.75 3.85 3.36
CA TRP A 90 60.08 2.88 4.40
C TRP A 90 58.97 1.82 4.54
N HIS A 91 57.71 2.24 4.67
CA HIS A 91 56.58 1.32 4.89
C HIS A 91 56.21 0.54 3.62
N ASN A 92 56.43 1.10 2.44
CA ASN A 92 56.02 0.48 1.18
C ASN A 92 57.13 -0.39 0.53
N PHE A 93 58.41 -0.09 0.77
CA PHE A 93 59.53 -0.77 0.11
C PHE A 93 60.62 -1.24 1.08
N THR A 94 61.27 -0.34 1.82
CA THR A 94 62.47 -0.67 2.60
C THR A 94 62.19 -1.75 3.65
N ALA A 95 61.10 -1.62 4.42
CA ALA A 95 60.73 -2.57 5.47
C ALA A 95 60.30 -3.95 4.93
N LEU A 96 59.96 -4.04 3.63
CA LEU A 96 59.60 -5.29 2.94
C LEU A 96 60.79 -5.97 2.26
N ALA A 97 62.02 -5.55 2.60
CA ALA A 97 63.27 -6.08 2.06
C ALA A 97 63.42 -5.93 0.53
N MET A 98 62.85 -4.85 -0.03
CA MET A 98 63.09 -4.48 -1.43
C MET A 98 64.42 -3.68 -1.52
N PRO A 99 65.31 -4.01 -2.47
CA PRO A 99 66.57 -3.28 -2.66
C PRO A 99 66.33 -1.88 -3.26
N GLU A 100 67.26 -0.96 -2.98
CA GLU A 100 67.31 0.40 -3.59
C GLU A 100 67.60 0.37 -5.09
#